data_AF-A0AA42LF11-F1
#
_entry.id   AF-A0AA42LF11-F1
#
_cell.length_a   1.000
_cell.length_b   1.000
_cell.length_c   1.000
_cell.angle_alpha   90.00
_cell.angle_beta   90.00
_cell.angle_gamma   90.00
#
_symmetry.space_group_name_H-M   'P 1'
#
loop_
_entity.id
_entity.type
_entity.pdbx_description
1 polymer ?
#
loop_
_entity_poly.entity_id
_entity_poly.type
_entity_poly.pdbx_seq_one_letter_code
_entity_poly.pdbx_strand_id
1 'polypeptide(L)'
;MNVLFSKKVLAFLLLILSSLGFSCSLLLVRVVGNKADLAYLIDFQSILVILSFILQFGFRACLRYEYFCNHKLLVARAESLLIFFLAAMSCCSLVLSFFSSNYFFATSALLAVLTLRQGLAVAAQNLREQAKYAVCVFVLCCSGVVLVFLPFDAWLKDLIFEILSAGVLVLMTCLGRFKVHDLIKKSWIFYYFFLRSQGFQLGSGLGYFFGFILAQTVVSNYASSSVIESYADVQLIAGVVSLFAGKFVMLIEGRFYEKGANNFFIFALLLFLCGGVSLLISFGLWLYHEVDFWLLYFMCSILLSRFLIGFLVQYVERRNSVFYLFLVMVLMLQLVLYFFEGSIFMQYTVSVLVVVAGLYFMSKGYGYER
;
A
#
# COMPACT_ATOMS: atom_id res chain seq x y z
N MET A 1 -25.20 -10.72 -21.09
CA MET A 1 -23.77 -11.00 -20.80
C MET A 1 -22.87 -9.77 -20.99
N ASN A 2 -23.07 -8.94 -22.04
CA ASN A 2 -22.23 -7.76 -22.33
C ASN A 2 -22.21 -6.66 -21.26
N VAL A 3 -23.33 -6.38 -20.59
CA VAL A 3 -23.41 -5.29 -19.60
C VAL A 3 -22.60 -5.59 -18.32
N LEU A 4 -22.66 -6.84 -17.84
CA LEU A 4 -21.96 -7.22 -16.61
C LEU A 4 -20.44 -7.30 -16.82
N PHE A 5 -20.01 -7.72 -18.02
CA PHE A 5 -18.62 -7.72 -18.43
C PHE A 5 -18.08 -6.28 -18.56
N SER A 6 -18.83 -5.40 -19.23
CA SER A 6 -18.50 -3.97 -19.35
C SER A 6 -18.34 -3.29 -17.99
N LYS A 7 -19.23 -3.57 -17.02
CA LYS A 7 -19.13 -3.02 -15.65
C LYS A 7 -17.88 -3.49 -14.90
N LYS A 8 -17.48 -4.76 -15.04
CA LYS A 8 -16.26 -5.30 -14.39
C LYS A 8 -14.99 -4.70 -14.99
N VAL A 9 -14.94 -4.54 -16.31
CA VAL A 9 -13.83 -3.88 -17.00
C VAL A 9 -13.72 -2.42 -16.58
N LEU A 10 -14.84 -1.69 -16.52
CA LEU A 10 -14.82 -0.30 -16.06
C LEU A 10 -14.37 -0.19 -14.60
N ALA A 11 -14.85 -1.06 -13.71
CA ALA A 11 -14.40 -1.09 -12.32
C ALA A 11 -12.88 -1.40 -12.22
N PHE A 12 -12.36 -2.27 -13.07
CA PHE A 12 -10.93 -2.57 -13.15
C PHE A 12 -10.12 -1.33 -13.59
N LEU A 13 -10.56 -0.66 -14.66
CA LEU A 13 -9.92 0.56 -15.15
C LEU A 13 -9.92 1.69 -14.11
N LEU A 14 -11.04 1.87 -13.39
CA LEU A 14 -11.13 2.86 -12.31
C LEU A 14 -10.20 2.54 -11.12
N LEU A 15 -9.94 1.25 -10.86
CA LEU A 15 -8.96 0.83 -9.85
C LEU A 15 -7.52 1.09 -10.30
N ILE A 16 -7.24 0.98 -11.61
CA ILE A 16 -5.92 1.34 -12.17
C ILE A 16 -5.73 2.86 -12.13
N LEU A 17 -6.76 3.64 -12.50
CA LEU A 17 -6.70 5.10 -12.50
C LEU A 17 -6.23 5.65 -11.15
N SER A 18 -6.77 5.16 -10.02
CA SER A 18 -6.35 5.62 -8.70
C SER A 18 -4.86 5.41 -8.42
N SER A 19 -4.28 4.30 -8.90
CA SER A 19 -2.87 3.98 -8.65
C SER A 19 -1.91 4.69 -9.59
N LEU A 20 -2.37 5.14 -10.76
CA LEU A 20 -1.53 5.86 -11.72
C LEU A 20 -1.07 7.22 -11.19
N GLY A 21 -1.74 7.80 -10.19
CA GLY A 21 -1.36 9.11 -9.67
C GLY A 21 0.08 9.17 -9.13
N PHE A 22 0.53 8.12 -8.44
CA PHE A 22 1.92 8.01 -7.98
C PHE A 22 2.91 7.84 -9.12
N SER A 23 2.56 7.06 -10.15
CA SER A 23 3.40 6.88 -11.33
C SER A 23 3.50 8.16 -12.15
N CYS A 24 2.40 8.89 -12.34
CA CYS A 24 2.38 10.17 -13.04
C CYS A 24 3.23 11.22 -12.31
N SER A 25 3.11 11.33 -10.98
CA SER A 25 3.94 12.28 -10.23
C SER A 25 5.42 11.94 -10.30
N LEU A 26 5.77 10.66 -10.16
CA LEU A 26 7.14 10.19 -10.24
C LEU A 26 7.74 10.43 -11.63
N LEU A 27 7.00 10.14 -12.69
CA LEU A 27 7.43 10.39 -14.07
C LEU A 27 7.64 11.90 -14.35
N LEU A 28 6.72 12.75 -13.90
CA LEU A 28 6.82 14.20 -14.11
C LEU A 28 8.04 14.79 -13.39
N VAL A 29 8.26 14.43 -12.12
CA VAL A 29 9.46 14.89 -11.38
C VAL A 29 10.73 14.26 -11.94
N ARG A 30 10.68 13.01 -12.43
CA ARG A 30 11.82 12.36 -13.11
C ARG A 30 12.25 13.09 -14.38
N VAL A 31 11.32 13.67 -15.14
CA VAL A 31 11.58 14.38 -16.40
C VAL A 31 11.96 15.84 -16.17
N VAL A 32 11.32 16.52 -15.21
CA VAL A 32 11.41 17.98 -15.05
C VAL A 32 12.23 18.40 -13.83
N GLY A 33 12.26 17.57 -12.79
CA GLY A 33 12.94 17.85 -11.52
C GLY A 33 14.39 17.36 -11.51
N ASN A 34 15.10 17.73 -10.43
CA ASN A 34 16.45 17.23 -10.17
C ASN A 34 16.44 15.97 -9.27
N LYS A 35 17.61 15.43 -8.95
CA LYS A 35 17.76 14.23 -8.10
C LYS A 35 17.22 14.42 -6.68
N ALA A 36 17.42 15.59 -6.09
CA ALA A 36 16.93 15.91 -4.74
C ALA A 36 15.41 16.03 -4.71
N ASP A 37 14.82 16.64 -5.74
CA ASP A 37 13.37 16.71 -5.95
C ASP A 37 12.76 15.31 -6.06
N LEU A 38 13.44 14.42 -6.80
CA LEU A 38 13.02 13.03 -6.95
C LEU A 38 13.12 12.26 -5.62
N ALA A 39 14.20 12.46 -4.87
CA ALA A 39 14.37 11.85 -3.54
C ALA A 39 13.27 12.31 -2.58
N TYR A 40 12.98 13.61 -2.53
CA TYR A 40 11.90 14.17 -1.72
C TYR A 40 10.52 13.64 -2.14
N LEU A 41 10.26 13.50 -3.45
CA LEU A 41 9.01 12.89 -3.91
C LEU A 41 8.90 11.41 -3.48
N ILE A 42 9.97 10.62 -3.63
CA ILE A 42 9.99 9.21 -3.22
C ILE A 42 9.76 9.09 -1.71
N ASP A 43 10.39 9.94 -0.92
CA ASP A 43 10.19 10.02 0.52
C ASP A 43 8.72 10.28 0.86
N PHE A 44 8.16 11.38 0.33
CA PHE A 44 6.75 11.74 0.47
C PHE A 44 5.81 10.58 0.10
N GLN A 45 5.99 9.98 -1.08
CA GLN A 45 5.15 8.86 -1.53
C GLN A 45 5.24 7.65 -0.61
N SER A 46 6.44 7.31 -0.15
CA SER A 46 6.68 6.15 0.70
C SER A 46 6.04 6.32 2.09
N ILE A 47 6.20 7.50 2.71
CA ILE A 47 5.57 7.88 3.99
C ILE A 47 4.05 7.85 3.84
N LEU A 48 3.53 8.50 2.79
CA LEU A 48 2.10 8.58 2.55
C LEU A 48 1.45 7.19 2.43
N VAL A 49 2.10 6.27 1.71
CA VAL A 49 1.60 4.90 1.52
C VAL A 49 1.65 4.10 2.82
N ILE A 50 2.78 4.09 3.54
CA ILE A 50 2.89 3.27 4.77
C ILE A 50 1.99 3.81 5.87
N LEU A 51 1.94 5.13 6.05
CA LEU A 51 1.17 5.74 7.11
C LEU A 51 -0.33 5.63 6.83
N SER A 52 -0.78 5.80 5.58
CA SER A 52 -2.18 5.54 5.21
C SER A 52 -2.58 4.09 5.49
N PHE A 53 -1.67 3.13 5.27
CA PHE A 53 -1.91 1.73 5.58
C PHE A 53 -2.03 1.48 7.10
N ILE A 54 -1.13 2.05 7.90
CA ILE A 54 -1.17 1.94 9.37
C ILE A 54 -2.47 2.54 9.91
N LEU A 55 -2.83 3.74 9.44
CA LEU A 55 -4.02 4.48 9.86
C LEU A 55 -5.34 3.79 9.48
N GLN A 56 -5.34 2.91 8.48
CA GLN A 56 -6.51 2.09 8.16
C GLN A 56 -6.76 0.98 9.18
N PHE A 57 -5.79 0.58 9.99
CA PHE A 57 -5.90 -0.53 10.96
C PHE A 57 -6.55 -1.81 10.38
N GLY A 58 -6.36 -2.09 9.09
CA GLY A 58 -6.95 -3.24 8.40
C GLY A 58 -8.46 -3.16 8.15
N PHE A 59 -9.10 -2.03 8.49
CA PHE A 59 -10.55 -1.83 8.32
C PHE A 59 -10.97 -2.00 6.86
N ARG A 60 -10.11 -1.66 5.89
CA ARG A 60 -10.46 -1.78 4.47
C ARG A 60 -10.84 -3.19 4.03
N ALA A 61 -10.06 -4.20 4.42
CA ALA A 61 -10.36 -5.59 4.08
C ALA A 61 -11.54 -6.11 4.92
N CYS A 62 -11.53 -5.81 6.22
CA CYS A 62 -12.55 -6.28 7.16
C CYS A 62 -13.95 -5.73 6.82
N LEU A 63 -14.08 -4.42 6.56
CA LEU A 63 -15.36 -3.80 6.21
C LEU A 63 -15.89 -4.28 4.86
N ARG A 64 -15.02 -4.57 3.88
CA ARG A 64 -15.44 -5.19 2.62
C ARG A 64 -16.02 -6.59 2.85
N TYR A 65 -15.35 -7.40 3.66
CA TYR A 65 -15.85 -8.73 4.03
C TYR A 65 -17.23 -8.63 4.71
N GLU A 66 -17.38 -7.77 5.71
CA GLU A 66 -18.66 -7.58 6.40
C GLU A 66 -19.76 -7.00 5.49
N TYR A 67 -19.38 -6.18 4.51
CA TYR A 67 -20.31 -5.70 3.49
C TYR A 67 -20.88 -6.86 2.66
N PHE A 68 -20.04 -7.82 2.24
CA PHE A 68 -20.48 -9.02 1.52
C PHE A 68 -21.32 -9.96 2.40
N CYS A 69 -21.07 -9.98 3.71
CA CYS A 69 -21.91 -10.67 4.69
C CYS A 69 -23.25 -9.95 5.00
N ASN A 70 -23.61 -8.92 4.23
CA ASN A 70 -24.83 -8.11 4.40
C ASN A 70 -24.91 -7.27 5.69
N HIS A 71 -23.83 -7.06 6.42
CA HIS A 71 -23.79 -6.21 7.62
C HIS A 71 -23.62 -4.72 7.26
N LYS A 72 -24.39 -4.20 6.30
CA LYS A 72 -24.21 -2.86 5.70
C LYS A 72 -24.29 -1.71 6.72
N LEU A 73 -25.22 -1.80 7.67
CA LEU A 73 -25.41 -0.78 8.70
C LEU A 73 -24.24 -0.73 9.69
N LEU A 74 -23.66 -1.90 10.00
CA LEU A 74 -22.48 -2.02 10.83
C LEU A 74 -21.26 -1.41 10.13
N VAL A 75 -21.09 -1.72 8.83
CA VAL A 75 -20.03 -1.14 7.99
C VAL A 75 -20.11 0.39 7.94
N ALA A 76 -21.29 0.96 7.67
CA ALA A 76 -21.48 2.41 7.60
C ALA A 76 -21.12 3.12 8.92
N ARG A 77 -21.47 2.49 10.06
CA ARG A 77 -21.14 3.01 11.39
C ARG A 77 -19.64 2.95 11.67
N ALA A 78 -18.99 1.83 11.38
CA ALA A 78 -17.56 1.66 11.58
C ALA A 78 -16.74 2.60 10.68
N GLU A 79 -17.16 2.78 9.42
CA GLU A 79 -16.56 3.74 8.50
C GLU A 79 -16.63 5.18 9.06
N SER A 80 -17.81 5.60 9.54
CA SER A 80 -17.99 6.95 10.08
C SER A 80 -17.15 7.18 11.35
N LEU A 81 -17.05 6.16 12.21
CA LEU A 81 -16.20 6.19 13.40
C LEU A 81 -14.71 6.36 13.03
N LEU A 82 -14.24 5.62 12.03
CA LEU A 82 -12.86 5.73 11.56
C LEU A 82 -12.57 7.10 10.96
N ILE A 83 -13.48 7.65 10.14
CA ILE A 83 -13.30 9.00 9.56
C ILE A 83 -13.22 10.05 10.65
N PHE A 84 -14.10 9.99 11.66
CA PHE A 84 -14.06 10.91 12.79
C PHE A 84 -12.74 10.80 13.57
N PHE A 85 -12.31 9.56 13.88
CA PHE A 85 -11.05 9.31 14.57
C PHE A 85 -9.86 9.88 13.80
N LEU A 86 -9.80 9.63 12.50
CA LEU A 86 -8.74 10.14 11.62
C LEU A 86 -8.77 11.66 11.52
N ALA A 87 -9.94 12.29 11.42
CA ALA A 87 -10.05 13.75 11.41
C ALA A 87 -9.54 14.37 12.73
N ALA A 88 -9.90 13.78 13.88
CA ALA A 88 -9.42 14.23 15.18
C ALA A 88 -7.88 14.10 15.29
N MET A 89 -7.34 12.95 14.89
CA MET A 89 -5.89 12.71 14.89
C MET A 89 -5.15 13.67 13.95
N SER A 90 -5.70 13.97 12.77
CA SER A 90 -5.16 14.95 11.83
C SER A 90 -5.15 16.37 12.39
N CYS A 91 -6.18 16.78 13.15
CA CYS A 91 -6.17 18.07 13.82
C CYS A 91 -5.12 18.11 14.94
N CYS A 92 -4.95 17.02 15.69
CA CYS A 92 -3.89 16.92 16.70
C CYS A 92 -2.50 16.93 16.06
N SER A 93 -2.31 16.24 14.93
CA SER A 93 -1.02 16.23 14.24
C SER A 93 -0.63 17.62 13.75
N LEU A 94 -1.57 18.43 13.25
CA LEU A 94 -1.31 19.83 12.87
C LEU A 94 -0.79 20.69 14.01
N VAL A 95 -1.15 20.41 15.27
CA VAL A 95 -0.58 21.13 16.42
C VAL A 95 0.87 20.68 16.66
N LEU A 96 1.14 19.38 16.54
CA LEU A 96 2.48 18.81 16.68
C LEU A 96 3.41 19.21 15.54
N SER A 97 2.85 19.47 14.36
CA SER A 97 3.53 19.98 13.16
C SER A 97 4.26 21.29 13.36
N PHE A 98 3.84 22.12 14.34
CA PHE A 98 4.55 23.35 14.68
C PHE A 98 5.84 23.09 15.48
N PHE A 99 6.02 21.90 16.03
CA PHE A 99 7.13 21.56 16.93
C PHE A 99 8.10 20.52 16.34
N SER A 100 7.77 19.88 15.21
CA SER A 100 8.60 18.84 14.59
C SER A 100 8.30 18.68 13.10
N SER A 101 9.18 17.98 12.37
CA SER A 101 9.00 17.65 10.96
C SER A 101 7.72 16.85 10.71
N ASN A 102 6.97 17.24 9.67
CA ASN A 102 5.65 16.71 9.37
C ASN A 102 5.70 15.35 8.69
N TYR A 103 5.18 14.31 9.35
CA TYR A 103 5.07 12.95 8.81
C TYR A 103 3.92 12.77 7.79
N PHE A 104 3.42 13.86 7.19
CA PHE A 104 2.28 13.86 6.26
C PHE A 104 1.06 13.09 6.80
N PHE A 105 0.73 13.28 8.08
CA PHE A 105 -0.28 12.52 8.81
C PHE A 105 -1.69 12.77 8.29
N ALA A 106 -2.10 14.04 8.14
CA ALA A 106 -3.44 14.36 7.66
C ALA A 106 -3.63 13.97 6.20
N THR A 107 -2.59 14.13 5.38
CA THR A 107 -2.59 13.63 4.01
C THR A 107 -2.72 12.10 3.95
N SER A 108 -1.97 11.39 4.80
CA SER A 108 -2.04 9.92 4.91
C SER A 108 -3.41 9.45 5.38
N ALA A 109 -4.01 10.15 6.35
CA ALA A 109 -5.36 9.91 6.83
C ALA A 109 -6.40 10.14 5.72
N LEU A 110 -6.23 11.17 4.90
CA LEU A 110 -7.11 11.43 3.76
C LEU A 110 -6.99 10.31 2.71
N LEU A 111 -5.78 9.89 2.36
CA LEU A 111 -5.56 8.75 1.46
C LEU A 111 -6.18 7.46 2.02
N ALA A 112 -6.04 7.24 3.33
CA ALA A 112 -6.64 6.10 4.04
C ALA A 112 -8.17 6.08 3.88
N VAL A 113 -8.85 7.22 4.09
CA VAL A 113 -10.31 7.32 3.93
C VAL A 113 -10.73 7.13 2.47
N LEU A 114 -10.05 7.78 1.52
CA LEU A 114 -10.41 7.71 0.11
C LEU A 114 -10.28 6.29 -0.45
N THR A 115 -9.17 5.60 -0.16
CA THR A 115 -8.95 4.22 -0.63
C THR A 115 -9.84 3.20 0.07
N LEU A 116 -10.23 3.46 1.32
CA LEU A 116 -11.26 2.71 2.03
C LEU A 116 -12.62 2.83 1.32
N ARG A 117 -13.08 4.06 1.09
CA ARG A 117 -14.37 4.36 0.44
C ARG A 117 -14.43 3.84 -0.99
N GLN A 118 -13.33 3.97 -1.74
CA GLN A 118 -13.20 3.35 -3.06
C GLN A 118 -13.37 1.82 -2.96
N GLY A 119 -12.75 1.18 -1.97
CA GLY A 119 -12.89 -0.27 -1.73
C GLY A 119 -14.33 -0.70 -1.39
N LEU A 120 -15.06 0.09 -0.61
CA LEU A 120 -16.47 -0.14 -0.31
C LEU A 120 -17.37 0.10 -1.52
N ALA A 121 -17.10 1.12 -2.34
CA ALA A 121 -17.83 1.37 -3.57
C ALA A 121 -17.69 0.22 -4.59
N VAL A 122 -16.51 -0.40 -4.66
CA VAL A 122 -16.28 -1.62 -5.44
C VAL A 122 -17.13 -2.78 -4.91
N ALA A 123 -17.15 -2.99 -3.59
CA ALA A 123 -17.97 -4.04 -2.98
C ALA A 123 -19.48 -3.82 -3.21
N ALA A 124 -19.92 -2.56 -3.19
CA ALA A 124 -21.28 -2.14 -3.49
C ALA A 124 -21.63 -2.16 -4.98
N GLN A 125 -20.65 -2.39 -5.87
CA GLN A 125 -20.79 -2.27 -7.33
C GLN A 125 -21.30 -0.88 -7.79
N ASN A 126 -20.99 0.17 -7.03
CA ASN A 126 -21.37 1.54 -7.35
C ASN A 126 -20.25 2.26 -8.13
N LEU A 127 -20.34 2.19 -9.46
CA LEU A 127 -19.34 2.77 -10.37
C LEU A 127 -19.18 4.29 -10.23
N ARG A 128 -20.26 5.01 -9.91
CA ARG A 128 -20.21 6.48 -9.78
C ARG A 128 -19.37 6.90 -8.58
N GLU A 129 -19.62 6.30 -7.42
CA GLU A 129 -18.82 6.55 -6.22
C GLU A 129 -17.39 6.02 -6.40
N GLN A 130 -17.22 4.87 -7.04
CA GLN A 130 -15.89 4.36 -7.36
C GLN A 130 -15.09 5.33 -8.22
N ALA A 131 -15.69 5.92 -9.27
CA ALA A 131 -15.03 6.89 -10.13
C ALA A 131 -14.66 8.16 -9.37
N LYS A 132 -15.59 8.69 -8.56
CA LYS A 132 -15.34 9.86 -7.69
C LYS A 132 -14.12 9.64 -6.80
N TYR A 133 -14.10 8.54 -6.04
CA TYR A 133 -12.96 8.28 -5.15
C TYR A 133 -11.68 7.96 -5.91
N ALA A 134 -11.75 7.29 -7.07
CA ALA A 134 -10.58 7.05 -7.90
C ALA A 134 -9.92 8.34 -8.39
N VAL A 135 -10.72 9.32 -8.81
CA VAL A 135 -10.24 10.65 -9.20
C VAL A 135 -9.64 11.38 -8.01
N CYS A 136 -10.30 11.38 -6.85
CA CYS A 136 -9.73 12.01 -5.64
C CYS A 136 -8.40 11.38 -5.23
N VAL A 137 -8.28 10.04 -5.28
CA VAL A 137 -7.01 9.35 -4.99
C VAL A 137 -5.95 9.73 -6.02
N PHE A 138 -6.29 9.73 -7.32
CA PHE A 138 -5.36 10.13 -8.38
C PHE A 138 -4.82 11.54 -8.15
N VAL A 139 -5.70 12.51 -7.88
CA VAL A 139 -5.30 13.90 -7.62
C VAL A 139 -4.41 14.01 -6.38
N LEU A 140 -4.77 13.32 -5.29
CA LEU A 140 -3.97 13.29 -4.06
C LEU A 140 -2.61 12.63 -4.24
N CYS A 141 -2.49 11.60 -5.09
CA CYS A 141 -1.21 10.96 -5.38
C CYS A 141 -0.36 11.76 -6.40
N CYS A 142 -1.02 12.55 -7.27
CA CYS A 142 -0.36 13.46 -8.21
C CYS A 142 0.14 14.75 -7.55
N SER A 143 -0.43 15.15 -6.42
CA SER A 143 -0.11 16.42 -5.74
C SER A 143 1.35 16.51 -5.27
N GLY A 144 2.06 15.38 -5.18
CA GLY A 144 3.50 15.35 -4.93
C GLY A 144 4.30 16.21 -5.93
N VAL A 145 3.82 16.34 -7.17
CA VAL A 145 4.42 17.25 -8.18
C VAL A 145 4.32 18.70 -7.73
N VAL A 146 3.16 19.09 -7.21
CA VAL A 146 2.92 20.46 -6.73
C VAL A 146 3.80 20.73 -5.50
N LEU A 147 3.91 19.77 -4.59
CA LEU A 147 4.83 19.84 -3.44
C LEU A 147 6.28 20.05 -3.88
N VAL A 148 6.74 19.36 -4.92
CA VAL A 148 8.10 19.54 -5.42
C VAL A 148 8.30 20.95 -6.01
N PHE A 149 7.44 21.39 -6.92
CA PHE A 149 7.70 22.59 -7.74
C PHE A 149 7.18 23.91 -7.16
N LEU A 150 6.48 23.92 -6.02
CA LEU A 150 6.11 25.18 -5.36
C LEU A 150 7.36 25.96 -4.93
N PRO A 151 7.40 27.30 -5.09
CA PRO A 151 8.59 28.12 -4.77
C PRO A 151 8.68 28.48 -3.27
N PHE A 152 8.05 27.70 -2.39
CA PHE A 152 8.07 27.91 -0.93
C PHE A 152 9.15 27.05 -0.26
N ASP A 153 9.48 27.35 0.98
CA ASP A 153 10.33 26.47 1.80
C ASP A 153 9.63 25.13 2.04
N ALA A 154 10.40 24.02 2.09
CA ALA A 154 9.86 22.66 2.25
C ALA A 154 8.84 22.55 3.41
N TRP A 155 9.19 23.13 4.57
CA TRP A 155 8.31 23.18 5.75
C TRP A 155 6.94 23.81 5.44
N LEU A 156 6.92 24.92 4.70
CA LEU A 156 5.69 25.65 4.41
C LEU A 156 4.81 24.89 3.42
N LYS A 157 5.44 24.22 2.44
CA LYS A 157 4.74 23.34 1.50
C LYS A 157 4.05 22.19 2.24
N ASP A 158 4.77 21.52 3.12
CA ASP A 158 4.27 20.40 3.91
C ASP A 158 3.08 20.85 4.78
N LEU A 159 3.22 21.99 5.46
CA LEU A 159 2.17 22.56 6.30
C LEU A 159 0.91 22.90 5.51
N ILE A 160 1.03 23.55 4.35
CA ILE A 160 -0.11 23.87 3.47
C ILE A 160 -0.83 22.59 3.08
N PHE A 161 -0.08 21.55 2.73
CA PHE A 161 -0.65 20.29 2.26
C PHE A 161 -1.38 19.53 3.38
N GLU A 162 -0.83 19.54 4.59
CA GLU A 162 -1.45 18.98 5.78
C GLU A 162 -2.72 19.73 6.17
N ILE A 163 -2.71 21.08 6.15
CA ILE A 163 -3.88 21.91 6.46
C ILE A 163 -5.01 21.64 5.45
N LEU A 164 -4.70 21.59 4.16
CA LEU A 164 -5.69 21.28 3.13
C LEU A 164 -6.27 19.87 3.33
N SER A 165 -5.42 18.88 3.63
CA SER A 165 -5.84 17.50 3.85
C SER A 165 -6.73 17.37 5.09
N ALA A 166 -6.36 18.01 6.20
CA ALA A 166 -7.15 18.06 7.42
C ALA A 166 -8.48 18.78 7.20
N GLY A 167 -8.47 19.90 6.47
CA GLY A 167 -9.68 20.64 6.11
C GLY A 167 -10.68 19.77 5.34
N VAL A 168 -10.21 18.97 4.39
CA VAL A 168 -11.04 17.99 3.66
C VAL A 168 -11.60 16.92 4.61
N LEU A 169 -10.78 16.36 5.52
CA LEU A 169 -11.25 15.37 6.50
C LEU A 169 -12.31 15.92 7.45
N VAL A 170 -12.12 17.15 7.95
CA VAL A 170 -13.09 17.84 8.81
C VAL A 170 -14.39 18.07 8.03
N LEU A 171 -14.31 18.56 6.79
CA LEU A 171 -15.49 18.72 5.93
C LEU A 171 -16.24 17.39 5.73
N MET A 172 -15.52 16.30 5.44
CA MET A 172 -16.11 14.97 5.27
C MET A 172 -16.82 14.49 6.55
N THR A 173 -16.24 14.79 7.71
CA THR A 173 -16.81 14.45 9.03
C THR A 173 -18.08 15.26 9.31
N CYS A 174 -18.05 16.57 9.06
CA CYS A 174 -19.19 17.48 9.25
C CYS A 174 -20.37 17.12 8.34
N LEU A 175 -20.11 16.84 7.05
CA LEU A 175 -21.14 16.43 6.09
C LEU A 175 -21.75 15.06 6.44
N GLY A 176 -21.01 14.19 7.13
CA GLY A 176 -21.46 12.87 7.57
C GLY A 176 -22.55 12.86 8.64
N ARG A 177 -23.01 14.04 9.13
CA ARG A 177 -23.98 14.17 10.24
C ARG A 177 -23.62 13.31 11.47
N PHE A 178 -22.33 13.19 11.75
CA PHE A 178 -21.82 12.38 12.86
C PHE A 178 -22.18 13.05 14.19
N LYS A 179 -22.87 12.35 15.08
CA LYS A 179 -23.18 12.84 16.43
C LYS A 179 -22.12 12.32 17.40
N VAL A 180 -21.41 13.21 18.09
CA VAL A 180 -20.37 12.85 19.07
C VAL A 180 -20.89 11.89 20.14
N HIS A 181 -22.17 11.98 20.52
CA HIS A 181 -22.80 11.05 21.45
C HIS A 181 -22.73 9.57 20.99
N ASP A 182 -22.79 9.32 19.67
CA ASP A 182 -22.70 7.97 19.11
C ASP A 182 -21.30 7.36 19.26
N LEU A 183 -20.25 8.17 19.39
CA LEU A 183 -18.86 7.72 19.58
C LEU A 183 -18.70 6.92 20.88
N ILE A 184 -19.18 7.48 22.00
CA ILE A 184 -18.99 6.91 23.34
C ILE A 184 -19.80 5.62 23.50
N LYS A 185 -21.06 5.60 23.03
CA LYS A 185 -21.94 4.43 23.15
C LYS A 185 -21.56 3.28 22.20
N LYS A 186 -20.82 3.56 21.11
CA LYS A 186 -20.54 2.59 20.03
C LYS A 186 -19.04 2.36 19.80
N SER A 187 -18.18 2.83 20.70
CA SER A 187 -16.73 2.58 20.67
C SER A 187 -16.39 1.09 20.62
N TRP A 188 -17.23 0.24 21.23
CA TRP A 188 -17.11 -1.22 21.16
C TRP A 188 -17.16 -1.75 19.71
N ILE A 189 -17.90 -1.10 18.80
CA ILE A 189 -17.97 -1.50 17.39
C ILE A 189 -16.60 -1.28 16.74
N PHE A 190 -15.97 -0.12 17.00
CA PHE A 190 -14.63 0.16 16.49
C PHE A 190 -13.62 -0.86 17.03
N TYR A 191 -13.66 -1.15 18.33
CA TYR A 191 -12.80 -2.17 18.95
C TYR A 191 -13.02 -3.57 18.36
N TYR A 192 -14.27 -3.97 18.13
CA TYR A 192 -14.62 -5.23 17.50
C TYR A 192 -13.99 -5.37 16.10
N PHE A 193 -14.12 -4.34 15.26
CA PHE A 193 -13.49 -4.34 13.93
C PHE A 193 -11.98 -4.35 14.01
N PHE A 194 -11.41 -3.56 14.92
CA PHE A 194 -9.97 -3.49 15.14
C PHE A 194 -9.37 -4.85 15.49
N LEU A 195 -9.99 -5.62 16.39
CA LEU A 195 -9.49 -6.95 16.73
C LEU A 195 -9.58 -7.92 15.55
N ARG A 196 -10.69 -7.88 14.80
CA ARG A 196 -10.93 -8.78 13.67
C ARG A 196 -10.08 -8.44 12.44
N SER A 197 -9.60 -7.20 12.34
CA SER A 197 -8.79 -6.73 11.22
C SER A 197 -7.29 -7.03 11.35
N GLN A 198 -6.80 -7.41 12.53
CA GLN A 198 -5.35 -7.61 12.77
C GLN A 198 -4.72 -8.65 11.85
N GLY A 199 -5.40 -9.78 11.59
CA GLY A 199 -4.89 -10.80 10.68
C GLY A 199 -4.75 -10.31 9.24
N PHE A 200 -5.67 -9.46 8.78
CA PHE A 200 -5.59 -8.83 7.46
C PHE A 200 -4.48 -7.76 7.41
N GLN A 201 -4.28 -7.03 8.51
CA GLN A 201 -3.27 -5.98 8.63
C GLN A 201 -1.85 -6.54 8.64
N LEU A 202 -1.58 -7.60 9.40
CA LEU A 202 -0.22 -8.14 9.51
C LEU A 202 0.35 -8.58 8.16
N GLY A 203 -0.45 -9.32 7.40
CA GLY A 203 0.06 -9.88 6.17
C GLY A 203 0.12 -8.90 4.99
N SER A 204 -0.86 -7.99 4.86
CA SER A 204 -0.75 -6.92 3.85
C SER A 204 0.30 -5.87 4.24
N GLY A 205 0.53 -5.66 5.54
CA GLY A 205 1.44 -4.67 6.07
C GLY A 205 2.90 -4.95 5.77
N LEU A 206 3.32 -6.21 5.74
CA LEU A 206 4.69 -6.57 5.37
C LEU A 206 5.08 -6.11 3.96
N GLY A 207 4.16 -6.25 2.99
CA GLY A 207 4.40 -5.78 1.63
C GLY A 207 4.59 -4.26 1.56
N TYR A 208 3.76 -3.50 2.29
CA TYR A 208 3.93 -2.05 2.37
C TYR A 208 5.22 -1.66 3.10
N PHE A 209 5.58 -2.39 4.15
CA PHE A 209 6.76 -2.12 4.97
C PHE A 209 8.07 -2.38 4.21
N PHE A 210 8.15 -3.44 3.41
CA PHE A 210 9.33 -3.71 2.58
C PHE A 210 9.53 -2.63 1.52
N GLY A 211 8.45 -2.19 0.87
CA GLY A 211 8.52 -1.08 -0.08
C GLY A 211 8.93 0.23 0.58
N PHE A 212 8.43 0.51 1.79
CA PHE A 212 8.80 1.70 2.56
C PHE A 212 10.27 1.68 2.94
N ILE A 213 10.77 0.60 3.54
CA ILE A 213 12.17 0.54 4.00
C ILE A 213 13.13 0.61 2.82
N LEU A 214 12.82 -0.05 1.70
CA LEU A 214 13.63 0.09 0.49
C LEU A 214 13.67 1.55 0.01
N ALA A 215 12.52 2.22 -0.08
CA ALA A 215 12.47 3.62 -0.50
C ALA A 215 13.29 4.52 0.44
N GLN A 216 13.13 4.35 1.75
CA GLN A 216 13.85 5.13 2.75
C GLN A 216 15.36 4.89 2.71
N THR A 217 15.81 3.65 2.53
CA THR A 217 17.23 3.33 2.38
C THR A 217 17.82 3.90 1.10
N VAL A 218 17.05 3.94 0.02
CA VAL A 218 17.49 4.61 -1.22
C VAL A 218 17.58 6.12 -1.01
N VAL A 219 16.58 6.73 -0.39
CA VAL A 219 16.59 8.18 -0.10
C VAL A 219 17.76 8.54 0.82
N SER A 220 17.95 7.82 1.92
CA SER A 220 18.98 8.15 2.92
C SER A 220 20.40 8.03 2.38
N ASN A 221 20.68 7.01 1.56
CA ASN A 221 22.03 6.70 1.09
C ASN A 221 22.34 7.23 -0.32
N TYR A 222 21.32 7.53 -1.12
CA TYR A 222 21.48 7.76 -2.56
C TYR A 222 20.76 8.99 -3.13
N ALA A 223 20.21 9.88 -2.30
CA ALA A 223 19.40 11.06 -2.72
C ALA A 223 20.02 11.93 -3.85
N SER A 224 21.35 12.03 -3.92
CA SER A 224 22.06 12.85 -4.92
C SER A 224 22.75 12.04 -6.03
N SER A 225 22.60 10.72 -6.04
CA SER A 225 23.30 9.80 -6.95
C SER A 225 22.43 9.37 -8.14
N SER A 226 23.01 8.77 -9.18
CA SER A 226 22.24 8.16 -10.29
C SER A 226 21.33 7.02 -9.83
N VAL A 227 21.62 6.41 -8.68
CA VAL A 227 20.83 5.31 -8.10
C VAL A 227 19.39 5.75 -7.78
N ILE A 228 19.14 7.02 -7.41
CA ILE A 228 17.77 7.50 -7.15
C ILE A 228 16.93 7.51 -8.44
N GLU A 229 17.55 7.88 -9.56
CA GLU A 229 16.89 7.92 -10.88
C GLU A 229 16.56 6.50 -11.35
N SER A 230 17.53 5.58 -11.24
CA SER A 230 17.28 4.19 -11.60
C SER A 230 16.26 3.52 -10.69
N TYR A 231 16.26 3.84 -9.39
CA TYR A 231 15.22 3.36 -8.47
C TYR A 231 13.83 3.87 -8.84
N ALA A 232 13.70 5.14 -9.25
CA ALA A 232 12.43 5.69 -9.73
C ALA A 232 11.92 4.91 -10.97
N ASP A 233 12.81 4.59 -11.91
CA ASP A 233 12.46 3.81 -13.10
C ASP A 233 12.08 2.36 -12.76
N VAL A 234 12.82 1.71 -11.85
CA VAL A 234 12.45 0.38 -11.31
C VAL A 234 11.07 0.46 -10.65
N GLN A 235 10.81 1.48 -9.85
CA GLN A 235 9.52 1.68 -9.16
C GLN A 235 8.37 1.91 -10.14
N LEU A 236 8.58 2.65 -11.23
CA LEU A 236 7.58 2.82 -12.30
C LEU A 236 7.24 1.48 -12.96
N ILE A 237 8.25 0.74 -13.43
CA ILE A 237 8.03 -0.51 -14.16
C ILE A 237 7.46 -1.59 -13.24
N ALA A 238 8.08 -1.83 -12.07
CA ALA A 238 7.60 -2.80 -11.10
C ALA A 238 6.21 -2.41 -10.54
N GLY A 239 5.95 -1.12 -10.38
CA GLY A 239 4.64 -0.58 -10.01
C GLY A 239 3.57 -0.98 -11.02
N VAL A 240 3.77 -0.71 -12.31
CA VAL A 240 2.85 -1.10 -13.38
C VAL A 240 2.63 -2.61 -13.41
N VAL A 241 3.70 -3.41 -13.38
CA VAL A 241 3.61 -4.88 -13.37
C VAL A 241 2.79 -5.37 -12.18
N SER A 242 3.09 -4.88 -10.97
CA SER A 242 2.39 -5.28 -9.75
C SER A 242 0.91 -4.88 -9.76
N LEU A 243 0.55 -3.75 -10.38
CA LEU A 243 -0.84 -3.32 -10.54
C LEU A 243 -1.61 -4.26 -11.46
N PHE A 244 -1.08 -4.55 -12.65
CA PHE A 244 -1.74 -5.48 -13.57
C PHE A 244 -1.84 -6.89 -12.97
N ALA A 245 -0.76 -7.40 -12.38
CA ALA A 245 -0.75 -8.72 -11.74
C ALA A 245 -1.73 -8.80 -10.57
N GLY A 246 -1.71 -7.82 -9.65
CA GLY A 246 -2.59 -7.80 -8.48
C GLY A 246 -4.07 -7.71 -8.84
N LYS A 247 -4.41 -6.92 -9.86
CA LYS A 247 -5.80 -6.81 -10.33
C LYS A 247 -6.23 -8.04 -11.14
N PHE A 248 -5.31 -8.67 -11.87
CA PHE A 248 -5.58 -9.94 -12.54
C PHE A 248 -5.86 -11.05 -11.53
N VAL A 249 -5.05 -11.18 -10.47
CA VAL A 249 -5.30 -12.15 -9.38
C VAL A 249 -6.66 -11.92 -8.73
N MET A 250 -7.07 -10.67 -8.49
CA MET A 250 -8.42 -10.37 -8.00
C MET A 250 -9.55 -10.89 -8.91
N LEU A 251 -9.33 -11.03 -10.22
CA LEU A 251 -10.34 -11.55 -11.15
C LEU A 251 -10.45 -13.08 -11.12
N ILE A 252 -9.38 -13.78 -10.75
CA ILE A 252 -9.31 -15.24 -10.64
C ILE A 252 -9.34 -15.74 -9.18
N GLU A 253 -9.46 -14.83 -8.21
CA GLU A 253 -9.44 -15.07 -6.75
C GLU A 253 -10.37 -16.22 -6.33
N GLY A 254 -11.56 -16.32 -6.95
CA GLY A 254 -12.55 -17.34 -6.66
C GLY A 254 -12.06 -18.78 -6.86
N ARG A 255 -11.15 -19.01 -7.82
CA ARG A 255 -10.60 -20.35 -8.10
C ARG A 255 -9.53 -20.78 -7.08
N PHE A 256 -8.89 -19.84 -6.39
CA PHE A 256 -7.88 -20.14 -5.37
C PHE A 256 -8.46 -20.57 -4.03
N TYR A 257 -9.75 -20.27 -3.79
CA TYR A 257 -10.46 -20.69 -2.59
C TYR A 257 -11.14 -22.07 -2.73
N GLU A 258 -11.09 -22.69 -3.93
CA GLU A 258 -11.64 -24.02 -4.14
C GLU A 258 -10.76 -25.07 -3.42
N LYS A 259 -11.40 -25.99 -2.69
CA LYS A 259 -10.70 -27.11 -2.03
C LYS A 259 -9.98 -27.93 -3.11
N GLY A 260 -8.67 -28.14 -2.93
CA GLY A 260 -7.82 -28.86 -3.90
C GLY A 260 -7.08 -27.98 -4.91
N ALA A 261 -7.19 -26.64 -4.82
CA ALA A 261 -6.42 -25.73 -5.66
C ALA A 261 -4.91 -25.92 -5.44
N ASN A 262 -4.15 -25.97 -6.54
CA ASN A 262 -2.70 -26.22 -6.52
C ASN A 262 -1.90 -24.94 -6.11
N ASN A 263 -2.18 -24.40 -4.91
CA ASN A 263 -1.61 -23.16 -4.38
C ASN A 263 -0.07 -23.15 -4.28
N PHE A 264 0.58 -24.29 -4.02
CA PHE A 264 2.05 -24.38 -3.99
C PHE A 264 2.63 -24.21 -5.39
N PHE A 265 2.10 -24.92 -6.38
CA PHE A 265 2.55 -24.78 -7.77
C PHE A 265 2.36 -23.36 -8.26
N ILE A 266 1.23 -22.73 -7.94
CA ILE A 266 0.98 -21.35 -8.35
C ILE A 266 1.93 -20.40 -7.64
N PHE A 267 2.17 -20.57 -6.34
CA PHE A 267 3.18 -19.77 -5.63
C PHE A 267 4.57 -19.92 -6.23
N ALA A 268 5.01 -21.14 -6.55
CA ALA A 268 6.29 -21.41 -7.19
C ALA A 268 6.37 -20.76 -8.59
N LEU A 269 5.30 -20.87 -9.40
CA LEU A 269 5.21 -20.22 -10.71
C LEU A 269 5.31 -18.70 -10.59
N LEU A 270 4.62 -18.11 -9.62
CA LEU A 270 4.70 -16.67 -9.34
C LEU A 270 6.10 -16.27 -8.91
N LEU A 271 6.79 -17.08 -8.10
CA LEU A 271 8.17 -16.84 -7.70
C LEU A 271 9.11 -16.80 -8.91
N PHE A 272 9.01 -17.81 -9.79
CA PHE A 272 9.80 -17.84 -11.04
C PHE A 272 9.48 -16.66 -11.94
N LEU A 273 8.21 -16.29 -12.08
CA LEU A 273 7.79 -15.14 -12.86
C LEU A 273 8.37 -13.83 -12.29
N CYS A 274 8.28 -13.62 -10.97
CA CYS A 274 8.84 -12.44 -10.31
C CYS A 274 10.36 -12.38 -10.50
N GLY A 275 11.08 -13.49 -10.31
CA GLY A 275 12.53 -13.54 -10.53
C GLY A 275 12.92 -13.26 -11.99
N GLY A 276 12.22 -13.88 -12.94
CA GLY A 276 12.45 -13.66 -14.37
C GLY A 276 12.17 -12.22 -14.80
N VAL A 277 11.06 -11.64 -14.34
CA VAL A 277 10.72 -10.23 -14.63
C VAL A 277 11.73 -9.29 -13.97
N SER A 278 12.18 -9.55 -12.74
CA SER A 278 13.24 -8.76 -12.11
C SER A 278 14.54 -8.82 -12.91
N LEU A 279 14.98 -9.99 -13.37
CA LEU A 279 16.16 -10.12 -14.22
C LEU A 279 16.04 -9.31 -15.51
N LEU A 280 14.90 -9.39 -16.20
CA LEU A 280 14.67 -8.67 -17.46
C LEU A 280 14.66 -7.15 -17.27
N ILE A 281 13.96 -6.66 -16.24
CA ILE A 281 13.91 -5.22 -15.92
C ILE A 281 15.30 -4.71 -15.57
N SER A 282 16.00 -5.41 -14.67
CA SER A 282 17.33 -5.00 -14.21
C SER A 282 18.36 -5.05 -15.33
N PHE A 283 18.28 -6.03 -16.24
CA PHE A 283 19.14 -6.09 -17.42
C PHE A 283 18.90 -4.90 -18.35
N GLY A 284 17.63 -4.59 -18.66
CA GLY A 284 17.28 -3.45 -19.51
C GLY A 284 17.71 -2.11 -18.92
N LEU A 285 17.53 -1.92 -17.61
CA LEU A 285 17.93 -0.69 -16.93
C LEU A 285 19.45 -0.59 -16.75
N TRP A 286 20.15 -1.69 -16.51
CA TRP A 286 21.62 -1.72 -16.43
C TRP A 286 22.29 -1.29 -17.74
N LEU A 287 21.68 -1.59 -18.89
CA LEU A 287 22.19 -1.13 -20.19
C LEU A 287 22.00 0.39 -20.40
N TYR A 288 21.05 1.01 -19.70
CA TYR A 288 20.72 2.43 -19.84
C TYR A 288 21.34 3.29 -18.74
N HIS A 289 21.44 2.76 -17.52
CA HIS A 289 21.95 3.44 -16.34
C HIS A 289 23.34 2.92 -15.95
N GLU A 290 24.23 3.82 -15.53
CA GLU A 290 25.53 3.48 -14.95
C GLU A 290 25.40 3.01 -13.49
N VAL A 291 24.47 2.10 -13.21
CA VAL A 291 24.19 1.55 -11.88
C VAL A 291 24.37 0.04 -11.90
N ASP A 292 24.97 -0.50 -10.85
CA ASP A 292 25.26 -1.94 -10.72
C ASP A 292 24.00 -2.81 -10.95
N PHE A 293 24.16 -3.84 -11.79
CA PHE A 293 23.09 -4.77 -12.16
C PHE A 293 22.45 -5.45 -10.94
N TRP A 294 23.26 -5.90 -9.97
CA TRP A 294 22.77 -6.61 -8.80
C TRP A 294 22.00 -5.68 -7.87
N LEU A 295 22.43 -4.43 -7.76
CA LEU A 295 21.69 -3.41 -7.02
C LEU A 295 20.28 -3.22 -7.62
N LEU A 296 20.19 -3.08 -8.95
CA LEU A 296 18.90 -2.97 -9.67
C LEU A 296 18.05 -4.24 -9.50
N TYR A 297 18.67 -5.41 -9.53
CA TYR A 297 18.00 -6.70 -9.32
C TYR A 297 17.41 -6.83 -7.93
N PHE A 298 18.16 -6.45 -6.88
CA PHE A 298 17.66 -6.48 -5.50
C PHE A 298 16.51 -5.50 -5.30
N MET A 299 16.63 -4.27 -5.80
CA MET A 299 15.55 -3.28 -5.75
C MET A 299 14.27 -3.81 -6.42
N CYS A 300 14.39 -4.32 -7.65
CA CYS A 300 13.24 -4.84 -8.40
C CYS A 300 12.62 -6.05 -7.70
N SER A 301 13.45 -6.97 -7.21
CA SER A 301 13.00 -8.18 -6.52
C SER A 301 12.24 -7.85 -5.23
N ILE A 302 12.73 -6.91 -4.43
CA ILE A 302 12.04 -6.46 -3.21
C ILE A 302 10.69 -5.82 -3.58
N LEU A 303 10.63 -5.00 -4.63
CA LEU A 303 9.38 -4.37 -5.07
C LEU A 303 8.35 -5.36 -5.61
N LEU A 304 8.78 -6.41 -6.32
CA LEU A 304 7.89 -7.46 -6.82
C LEU A 304 7.52 -8.49 -5.75
N SER A 305 8.36 -8.71 -4.72
CA SER A 305 8.10 -9.67 -3.64
C SER A 305 6.80 -9.36 -2.87
N ARG A 306 6.36 -8.10 -2.86
CA ARG A 306 5.07 -7.67 -2.28
C ARG A 306 3.88 -8.47 -2.81
N PHE A 307 3.93 -8.87 -4.08
CA PHE A 307 2.91 -9.70 -4.70
C PHE A 307 2.95 -11.15 -4.17
N LEU A 308 4.15 -11.71 -4.00
CA LEU A 308 4.35 -13.03 -3.40
C LEU A 308 3.89 -13.05 -1.94
N ILE A 309 4.26 -12.04 -1.15
CA ILE A 309 3.86 -11.89 0.25
C ILE A 309 2.33 -11.78 0.35
N GLY A 310 1.71 -10.98 -0.52
CA GLY A 310 0.26 -10.85 -0.58
C GLY A 310 -0.45 -12.17 -0.86
N PHE A 311 0.06 -12.97 -1.81
CA PHE A 311 -0.46 -14.31 -2.10
C PHE A 311 -0.30 -15.23 -0.88
N LEU A 312 0.90 -15.26 -0.31
CA LEU A 312 1.25 -16.14 0.79
C LEU A 312 0.37 -15.90 2.02
N VAL A 313 0.15 -14.63 2.36
CA VAL A 313 -0.75 -14.23 3.46
C VAL A 313 -2.20 -14.63 3.24
N GLN A 314 -2.67 -14.57 2.00
CA GLN A 314 -4.07 -14.87 1.67
C GLN A 314 -4.36 -16.37 1.68
N TYR A 315 -3.38 -17.19 1.29
CA TYR A 315 -3.59 -18.61 0.98
C TYR A 315 -2.83 -19.59 1.88
N VAL A 316 -1.86 -19.13 2.69
CA VAL A 316 -1.37 -19.94 3.82
C VAL A 316 -2.50 -20.04 4.84
N GLU A 317 -2.72 -21.26 5.34
CA GLU A 317 -3.84 -21.64 6.17
C GLU A 317 -4.14 -20.60 7.28
N ARG A 318 -5.39 -20.11 7.30
CA ARG A 318 -5.87 -18.95 8.09
C ARG A 318 -5.67 -19.03 9.61
N ARG A 319 -5.09 -20.12 10.13
CA ARG A 319 -4.87 -20.37 11.56
C ARG A 319 -3.45 -20.81 11.91
N ASN A 320 -2.48 -20.63 11.01
CA ASN A 320 -1.10 -20.97 11.35
C ASN A 320 -0.45 -19.85 12.19
N SER A 321 -0.70 -19.87 13.51
CA SER A 321 -0.11 -18.92 14.47
C SER A 321 1.41 -18.87 14.40
N VAL A 322 2.07 -19.97 14.02
CA VAL A 322 3.53 -20.05 13.84
C VAL A 322 3.96 -19.20 12.64
N PHE A 323 3.21 -19.26 11.54
CA PHE A 323 3.49 -18.45 10.37
C PHE A 323 3.32 -16.95 10.67
N TYR A 324 2.24 -16.55 11.36
CA TYR A 324 2.06 -15.15 11.76
C TYR A 324 3.12 -14.68 12.77
N LEU A 325 3.55 -15.52 13.70
CA LEU A 325 4.65 -15.21 14.61
C LEU A 325 5.96 -14.98 13.83
N PHE A 326 6.27 -15.85 12.87
CA PHE A 326 7.40 -15.67 11.97
C PHE A 326 7.32 -14.35 11.20
N LEU A 327 6.16 -14.00 10.65
CA LEU A 327 5.94 -12.72 9.97
C LEU A 327 6.22 -11.51 10.88
N VAL A 328 5.81 -11.57 12.15
CA VAL A 328 6.11 -10.52 13.13
C VAL A 328 7.61 -10.44 13.42
N MET A 329 8.29 -11.58 13.58
CA MET A 329 9.75 -11.61 13.77
C MET A 329 10.50 -11.01 12.58
N VAL A 330 10.07 -11.33 11.36
CA VAL A 330 10.61 -10.73 10.13
C VAL A 330 10.41 -9.23 10.10
N LEU A 331 9.23 -8.74 10.49
CA LEU A 331 8.95 -7.31 10.55
C LEU A 331 9.88 -6.61 11.56
N MET A 332 10.10 -7.21 12.72
CA MET A 332 11.03 -6.70 13.72
C MET A 332 12.47 -6.69 13.21
N LEU A 333 12.91 -7.74 12.53
CA LEU A 333 14.23 -7.80 11.90
C LEU A 333 14.40 -6.69 10.86
N GLN A 334 13.39 -6.48 10.01
CA GLN A 334 13.41 -5.42 9.00
C GLN A 334 13.48 -4.03 9.65
N LEU A 335 12.78 -3.82 10.78
CA LEU A 335 12.83 -2.58 11.54
C LEU A 335 14.21 -2.35 12.18
N VAL A 336 14.83 -3.40 12.72
CA VAL A 336 16.23 -3.35 13.19
C VAL A 336 17.17 -2.95 12.04
N LEU A 337 17.09 -3.62 10.89
CA LEU A 337 17.91 -3.28 9.73
C LEU A 337 17.72 -1.83 9.29
N TYR A 338 16.51 -1.30 9.35
CA TYR A 338 16.25 0.10 9.06
C TYR A 338 16.97 1.05 10.05
N PHE A 339 16.87 0.80 11.36
CA PHE A 339 17.51 1.64 12.38
C PHE A 339 19.04 1.56 12.38
N PHE A 340 19.60 0.45 11.91
CA PHE A 340 21.06 0.26 11.79
C PHE A 340 21.59 0.52 10.36
N GLU A 341 20.83 1.24 9.54
CA GLU A 341 21.23 1.64 8.17
C GLU A 341 21.69 0.45 7.30
N GLY A 342 20.98 -0.67 7.44
CA GLY A 342 21.30 -1.91 6.74
C GLY A 342 21.25 -1.74 5.22
N SER A 343 22.26 -2.29 4.53
CA SER A 343 22.35 -2.27 3.08
C SER A 343 21.15 -2.94 2.40
N ILE A 344 20.89 -2.56 1.14
CA ILE A 344 19.82 -3.13 0.31
C ILE A 344 19.95 -4.66 0.20
N PHE A 345 21.18 -5.19 0.21
CA PHE A 345 21.43 -6.64 0.23
C PHE A 345 20.89 -7.33 1.50
N MET A 346 21.05 -6.70 2.67
CA MET A 346 20.48 -7.24 3.92
C MET A 346 18.95 -7.25 3.88
N GLN A 347 18.33 -6.23 3.30
CA GLN A 347 16.87 -6.17 3.12
C GLN A 347 16.37 -7.23 2.14
N TYR A 348 17.13 -7.47 1.07
CA TYR A 348 16.85 -8.56 0.13
C TYR A 348 16.91 -9.91 0.83
N THR A 349 17.87 -10.13 1.72
CA THR A 349 17.99 -11.36 2.51
C THR A 349 16.73 -11.62 3.34
N VAL A 350 16.16 -10.58 3.95
CA VAL A 350 14.88 -10.70 4.68
C VAL A 350 13.73 -11.08 3.74
N SER A 351 13.68 -10.50 2.53
CA SER A 351 12.69 -10.90 1.52
C SER A 351 12.84 -12.37 1.12
N VAL A 352 14.07 -12.86 0.96
CA VAL A 352 14.37 -14.26 0.69
C VAL A 352 13.91 -15.16 1.83
N LEU A 353 14.14 -14.77 3.09
CA LEU A 353 13.65 -15.53 4.26
C LEU A 353 12.12 -15.71 4.23
N VAL A 354 11.37 -14.66 3.87
CA VAL A 354 9.90 -14.76 3.73
C VAL A 354 9.50 -15.72 2.62
N VAL A 355 10.18 -15.66 1.47
CA VAL A 355 9.92 -16.56 0.34
C VAL A 355 10.22 -18.02 0.71
N VAL A 356 11.37 -18.29 1.35
CA VAL A 356 11.78 -19.63 1.77
C VAL A 356 10.80 -20.19 2.80
N ALA A 357 10.43 -19.40 3.81
CA ALA A 357 9.39 -19.78 4.75
C ALA A 357 8.06 -20.05 4.04
N GLY A 358 7.71 -19.21 3.06
CA GLY A 358 6.54 -19.39 2.19
C GLY A 358 6.50 -20.73 1.48
N LEU A 359 7.60 -21.11 0.83
CA LEU A 359 7.74 -22.40 0.17
C LEU A 359 7.53 -23.54 1.17
N TYR A 360 8.13 -23.45 2.36
CA TYR A 360 7.95 -24.44 3.42
C TYR A 360 6.49 -24.54 3.88
N PHE A 361 5.83 -23.43 4.25
CA PHE A 361 4.46 -23.45 4.74
C PHE A 361 3.45 -23.87 3.66
N MET A 362 3.65 -23.44 2.41
CA MET A 362 2.84 -23.88 1.28
C MET A 362 3.04 -25.36 0.97
N SER A 363 4.26 -25.88 1.08
CA SER A 363 4.53 -27.32 0.87
C SER A 363 3.86 -28.20 1.94
N LYS A 364 3.82 -27.73 3.19
CA LYS A 364 3.12 -28.42 4.29
C LYS A 364 1.60 -28.29 4.21
N GLY A 365 1.08 -27.24 3.57
CA GLY A 365 -0.35 -27.05 3.30
C GLY A 365 -0.97 -28.09 2.35
N TYR A 366 -0.16 -28.95 1.72
CA TYR A 366 -0.61 -30.08 0.88
C TYR A 366 -0.85 -31.39 1.66
N GLY A 367 -0.75 -31.36 2.99
CA GLY A 367 -0.66 -32.56 3.81
C GLY A 367 -1.85 -32.88 4.71
N TYR A 368 -3.05 -32.32 4.48
CA TYR A 368 -4.25 -32.72 5.25
C TYR A 368 -5.40 -33.13 4.33
N GLU A 369 -5.16 -34.19 3.56
CA GLU A 369 -6.14 -35.26 3.45
C GLU A 369 -5.91 -36.23 4.60
N ARG A 370 -6.69 -36.06 5.68
CA ARG A 370 -7.27 -37.14 6.49
C ARG A 370 -8.29 -36.55 7.45
#